data_AF-A0A920NGW7-F1
#
_entry.id   AF-A0A920NGW7-F1
#
_cell.length_a   1.000
_cell.length_b   1.000
_cell.length_c   1.000
_cell.angle_alpha   90.00
_cell.angle_beta   90.00
_cell.angle_gamma   90.00
#
_symmetry.space_group_name_H-M   'P 1'
#
loop_
_entity.id
_entity.type
_entity.pdbx_description
1 polymer ?
#
loop_
_entity_poly.entity_id
_entity_poly.type
_entity_poly.pdbx_seq_one_letter_code
_entity_poly.pdbx_strand_id
1 'polypeptide(L)'
;MFLESIGKKTEFLNHVVSSMGLKDVKIIYSRAENVAHDSNFREQFDVVLSRAVAKLSILSEITIPFTKPGGDCIFFKGKTLIMRFWKLKKQFLFWGKNK
;
A
#
# COMPACT_ATOMS: atom_id res chain seq x y z
N MET A 1 -8.16 1.21 3.37
CA MET A 1 -8.11 2.30 2.37
C MET A 1 -7.46 1.78 1.10
N PHE A 2 -7.95 2.15 -0.08
CA PHE A 2 -7.35 1.83 -1.38
C PHE A 2 -7.12 3.12 -2.17
N LEU A 3 -5.90 3.34 -2.64
CA LEU A 3 -5.53 4.51 -3.45
C LEU A 3 -5.42 4.10 -4.92
N GLU A 4 -6.11 4.83 -5.80
CA GLU A 4 -6.03 4.64 -7.24
C GLU A 4 -5.95 6.00 -7.94
N SER A 5 -5.09 6.07 -8.95
CA SER A 5 -4.76 7.29 -9.69
C SER A 5 -5.57 7.46 -10.97
N ILE A 6 -6.45 6.51 -11.30
CA ILE A 6 -7.30 6.51 -12.49
C ILE A 6 -8.77 6.50 -12.07
N GLY A 7 -9.49 7.59 -12.37
CA GLY A 7 -10.89 7.79 -11.94
C GLY A 7 -11.83 6.65 -12.34
N LYS A 8 -11.77 6.19 -13.59
CA LYS A 8 -12.58 5.04 -14.08
C LYS A 8 -12.35 3.76 -13.27
N LYS A 9 -11.13 3.52 -12.79
CA LYS A 9 -10.82 2.36 -11.95
C LYS A 9 -11.37 2.54 -10.54
N THR A 10 -11.28 3.75 -9.98
CA THR A 10 -11.88 4.09 -8.69
C THR A 10 -13.40 3.90 -8.72
N GLU A 11 -14.08 4.34 -9.78
CA GLU A 11 -15.52 4.12 -9.98
C GLU A 11 -15.87 2.63 -10.00
N PHE A 12 -15.12 1.84 -10.77
CA PHE A 12 -15.28 0.39 -10.80
C PHE A 12 -15.07 -0.24 -9.41
N LEU A 13 -14.04 0.17 -8.67
CA LEU A 13 -13.78 -0.33 -7.32
C LEU A 13 -14.91 0.02 -6.35
N ASN A 14 -15.45 1.24 -6.42
CA ASN A 14 -16.61 1.65 -5.62
C ASN A 14 -17.84 0.80 -5.95
N HIS A 15 -18.08 0.52 -7.24
CA HIS A 15 -19.14 -0.39 -7.66
C HIS A 15 -18.94 -1.79 -7.05
N VAL A 16 -17.74 -2.38 -7.15
CA VAL A 16 -17.43 -3.69 -6.56
C VAL A 16 -17.65 -3.72 -5.05
N VAL A 17 -17.16 -2.71 -4.33
CA VAL A 17 -17.34 -2.57 -2.87
C VAL A 17 -18.83 -2.55 -2.52
N SER A 18 -19.63 -1.78 -3.26
CA SER A 18 -21.08 -1.69 -3.06
C SER A 18 -21.78 -3.01 -3.38
N SER A 19 -21.50 -3.62 -4.52
CA SER A 19 -22.13 -4.88 -4.96
C SER A 19 -21.80 -6.06 -4.05
N MET A 20 -20.63 -6.08 -3.43
CA MET A 20 -20.22 -7.12 -2.48
C MET A 20 -20.64 -6.82 -1.04
N GLY A 21 -21.23 -5.65 -0.77
CA GLY A 21 -21.63 -5.25 0.59
C GLY A 21 -20.45 -5.08 1.56
N LEU A 22 -19.26 -4.75 1.05
CA LEU A 22 -18.06 -4.61 1.88
C LEU A 22 -18.15 -3.35 2.75
N LYS A 23 -17.95 -3.53 4.06
CA LYS A 23 -17.89 -2.45 5.04
C LYS A 23 -16.45 -2.01 5.27
N ASP A 24 -16.26 -0.78 5.75
CA ASP A 24 -14.96 -0.22 6.14
C ASP A 24 -13.92 -0.14 5.02
N VAL A 25 -14.38 -0.08 3.76
CA VAL A 25 -13.53 0.15 2.59
C VAL A 25 -13.67 1.58 2.10
N LYS A 26 -12.59 2.35 2.22
CA LYS A 26 -12.47 3.70 1.62
C LYS A 26 -11.63 3.64 0.35
N ILE A 27 -12.22 3.95 -0.80
CA ILE A 27 -11.51 4.14 -2.07
C ILE A 27 -11.21 5.62 -2.25
N ILE A 28 -9.96 5.98 -2.58
CA ILE A 28 -9.52 7.36 -2.78
C ILE A 28 -8.96 7.50 -4.20
N TYR A 29 -9.55 8.41 -4.96
CA TYR A 29 -9.02 8.81 -6.27
C TYR A 29 -7.92 9.86 -6.08
N SER A 30 -6.67 9.42 -6.02
CA SER A 30 -5.50 10.29 -5.90
C SER A 30 -4.21 9.54 -6.23
N ARG A 31 -3.13 10.29 -6.38
CA ARG A 31 -1.76 9.77 -6.42
C ARG A 31 -1.30 9.51 -4.98
N ALA A 32 -0.58 8.42 -4.76
CA ALA A 32 -0.11 8.06 -3.41
C ALA A 32 0.86 9.13 -2.87
N GLU A 33 1.68 9.72 -3.73
CA GLU A 33 2.61 10.81 -3.42
C GLU A 33 1.87 12.02 -2.84
N ASN A 34 0.69 12.37 -3.36
CA ASN A 34 -0.09 13.50 -2.85
C ASN A 34 -0.65 13.22 -1.45
N VAL A 35 -1.16 12.00 -1.24
CA VAL A 35 -1.83 11.62 0.02
C VAL A 35 -0.81 11.32 1.12
N ALA A 36 0.42 10.95 0.78
CA ALA A 36 1.51 10.69 1.74
C ALA A 36 1.93 11.93 2.56
N HIS A 37 1.59 13.13 2.08
CA HIS A 37 1.83 14.40 2.76
C HIS A 37 0.65 14.88 3.62
N ASP A 38 -0.52 14.26 3.52
CA ASP A 38 -1.70 14.61 4.31
C ASP A 38 -1.59 13.97 5.70
N SER A 39 -1.68 14.81 6.74
CA SER A 39 -1.57 14.38 8.14
C SER A 39 -2.66 13.39 8.56
N ASN A 40 -3.80 13.36 7.87
CA ASN A 40 -4.88 12.39 8.13
C ASN A 40 -4.53 10.97 7.69
N PHE A 41 -3.48 10.80 6.88
CA PHE A 41 -3.09 9.50 6.33
C PHE A 41 -1.63 9.14 6.60
N ARG A 42 -0.79 10.14 6.87
CA ARG A 42 0.61 9.96 7.21
C ARG A 42 0.74 9.23 8.55
N GLU A 43 1.49 8.14 8.55
CA GLU A 43 1.79 7.34 9.75
C GLU A 43 0.53 6.86 10.49
N GLN A 44 -0.55 6.57 9.77
CA GLN A 44 -1.85 6.18 10.35
C GLN A 44 -2.21 4.69 10.19
N PHE A 45 -1.42 3.91 9.45
CA PHE A 45 -1.76 2.53 9.12
C PHE A 45 -0.80 1.53 9.76
N ASP A 46 -1.34 0.50 10.40
CA ASP A 46 -0.57 -0.58 11.01
C ASP A 46 0.06 -1.50 9.95
N VAL A 47 -0.61 -1.67 8.81
CA VAL A 47 -0.13 -2.43 7.66
C VAL A 47 -0.41 -1.65 6.37
N VAL A 48 0.61 -1.51 5.52
CA VAL A 48 0.49 -0.88 4.20
C VAL A 48 0.96 -1.84 3.11
N LEU A 49 0.09 -2.06 2.13
CA LEU A 49 0.30 -2.96 1.01
C LEU A 49 0.55 -2.16 -0.27
N SER A 50 1.59 -2.51 -1.01
CA SER A 50 1.86 -1.90 -2.32
C SER A 50 2.08 -2.96 -3.38
N ARG A 51 1.28 -2.86 -4.45
CA ARG A 51 1.35 -3.72 -5.64
C ARG A 51 1.60 -2.85 -6.85
N ALA A 52 2.85 -2.75 -7.27
CA ALA A 52 3.21 -2.05 -8.50
C ALA A 52 4.45 -2.68 -9.15
N VAL A 53 4.66 -2.34 -10.41
CA VAL A 53 5.81 -2.78 -11.22
C VAL A 53 7.07 -1.95 -10.99
N ALA A 54 6.99 -0.87 -10.21
CA ALA A 54 8.12 0.01 -9.93
C ALA A 54 9.23 -0.67 -9.11
N LYS A 55 10.42 -0.06 -9.12
CA LYS A 55 11.53 -0.51 -8.27
C LYS A 55 11.13 -0.41 -6.79
N LEU A 56 11.63 -1.33 -5.98
CA LEU A 56 11.34 -1.38 -4.54
C LEU A 56 11.77 -0.10 -3.80
N SER A 57 12.81 0.59 -4.27
CA SER A 57 13.23 1.88 -3.73
C SER A 57 12.12 2.93 -3.84
N ILE A 58 11.53 3.06 -5.04
CA ILE A 58 10.41 3.98 -5.32
C ILE A 58 9.19 3.57 -4.50
N LEU A 59 8.85 2.27 -4.51
CA LEU A 59 7.71 1.78 -3.74
C LEU A 59 7.87 2.05 -2.25
N SER A 60 9.06 1.84 -1.70
CA SER A 60 9.35 2.11 -0.29
C SER A 60 9.13 3.57 0.04
N GLU A 61 9.64 4.48 -0.78
CA GLU A 61 9.55 5.92 -0.58
C GLU A 61 8.10 6.42 -0.57
N ILE A 62 7.25 5.85 -1.44
CA ILE A 62 5.84 6.22 -1.55
C ILE A 62 4.99 5.55 -0.45
N THR A 63 5.33 4.33 -0.03
CA THR A 63 4.46 3.50 0.82
C THR A 63 4.75 3.67 2.32
N ILE A 64 6.03 3.84 2.69
CA ILE A 64 6.45 4.00 4.10
C ILE A 64 5.76 5.18 4.80
N PRO A 65 5.57 6.37 4.17
CA PRO A 65 4.93 7.50 4.84
C PRO A 65 3.54 7.23 5.40
N PHE A 66 2.82 6.23 4.89
CA PHE A 66 1.50 5.84 5.40
C PHE A 66 1.59 4.96 6.65
N THR A 67 2.73 4.30 6.86
CA THR A 67 2.87 3.26 7.89
C THR A 67 3.17 3.91 9.24
N LYS A 68 2.41 3.55 10.27
CA LYS A 68 2.66 3.94 11.66
C LYS A 68 4.08 3.55 12.09
N PRO A 69 4.64 4.26 13.08
CA PRO A 69 5.79 3.77 13.79
C PRO A 69 5.58 2.36 14.34
N GLY A 70 6.40 1.41 13.89
CA GLY A 70 6.31 0.01 14.28
C GLY A 70 5.38 -0.86 13.43
N GLY A 71 4.71 -0.29 12.42
CA GLY A 71 3.89 -1.03 11.46
C GLY A 71 4.68 -1.71 10.34
N ASP A 72 3.94 -2.39 9.46
CA ASP A 72 4.49 -3.24 8.40
C ASP A 72 4.21 -2.70 6.99
N CYS A 73 5.23 -2.73 6.13
CA CYS A 73 5.09 -2.52 4.69
C CYS A 73 5.27 -3.84 3.95
N ILE A 74 4.31 -4.18 3.08
CA ILE A 74 4.35 -5.41 2.29
C ILE A 74 4.29 -5.05 0.80
N PHE A 75 5.29 -5.50 0.05
CA PHE A 75 5.47 -5.20 -1.36
C PHE A 75 5.32 -6.46 -2.21
N PHE A 76 4.41 -6.42 -3.17
CA PHE A 76 4.23 -7.48 -4.16
C PHE A 76 5.01 -7.15 -5.43
N LYS A 77 6.11 -7.89 -5.68
CA LYS A 77 6.94 -7.74 -6.89
C LYS A 77 6.97 -9.03 -7.70
N GLY A 78 6.11 -9.12 -8.71
CA GLY A 78 5.99 -10.32 -9.54
C GLY A 78 5.57 -11.53 -8.71
N LYS A 79 6.32 -12.64 -8.80
CA LYS A 79 6.09 -13.84 -7.97
C LYS A 79 6.68 -13.74 -6.56
N THR A 80 7.36 -12.65 -6.24
CA THR A 80 8.09 -12.48 -4.97
C THR A 80 7.33 -11.55 -4.03
N LEU A 81 7.10 -12.01 -2.80
CA LEU A 81 6.64 -11.15 -1.72
C LEU A 81 7.85 -10.62 -0.95
N ILE A 82 7.91 -9.30 -0.80
CA ILE A 82 8.97 -8.63 -0.06
C ILE A 82 8.33 -7.88 1.11
N MET A 83 8.70 -8.23 2.32
CA MET A 83 8.26 -7.55 3.53
C MET A 83 9.36 -6.63 4.06
N ARG A 84 8.96 -5.45 4.51
CA ARG A 84 9.84 -4.48 5.17
C ARG A 84 9.20 -4.02 6.46
N PHE A 85 9.91 -4.28 7.55
CA PHE A 85 9.53 -3.82 8.89
C PHE A 85 10.01 -2.39 9.07
N TRP A 86 9.10 -1.49 9.47
CA TRP A 86 9.48 -0.12 9.79
C TRP A 86 10.31 -0.04 11.09
N LYS A 87 10.05 -0.96 12.03
CA LYS A 87 10.70 -1.07 13.36
C LYS A 87 12.17 -1.50 13.33
N LEU A 88 12.58 -2.28 12.34
CA LEU A 88 13.90 -2.92 12.29
C LEU A 88 14.70 -2.34 11.14
N LYS A 89 15.75 -1.58 11.49
CA LYS A 89 16.74 -1.02 10.56
C LYS A 89 16.98 -1.93 9.35
N LYS A 90 16.48 -1.49 8.18
CA LYS A 90 16.85 -1.96 6.83
C LYS A 90 17.04 -3.49 6.68
N GLN A 91 16.09 -4.32 7.11
CA GLN A 91 16.13 -5.74 6.73
C GLN A 91 14.98 -6.09 5.78
N PHE A 92 15.34 -6.50 4.57
CA PHE A 92 14.42 -7.11 3.61
C PHE A 92 14.22 -8.56 4.02
N LEU A 93 12.99 -8.95 4.34
CA LEU A 93 12.64 -10.35 4.47
C LEU A 93 11.94 -10.79 3.18
N PHE A 94 12.59 -11.68 2.43
CA PHE A 94 12.01 -12.30 1.25
C PHE A 94 11.20 -13.52 1.67
N TRP A 95 9.90 -13.51 1.43
CA TRP A 95 9.05 -14.68 1.60
C TRP A 95 8.66 -15.20 0.22
N GLY A 96 9.20 -16.37 -0.18
CA GLY A 96 8.82 -17.01 -1.45
C GLY A 96 9.92 -17.63 -2.31
N LYS A 97 11.16 -17.83 -1.83
CA LYS A 97 12.11 -18.73 -2.52
C LYS A 97 12.11 -20.12 -1.87
N ASN A 98 11.13 -20.91 -2.27
CA ASN A 98 11.24 -22.37 -2.30
C ASN A 98 10.74 -22.82 -3.68
N LYS A 99 11.66 -22.79 -4.65
CA LYS A 99 11.87 -23.74 -5.76
C LYS A 99 13.08 -23.27 -6.56
#